data_AF-A0A536RUA7-F1
#
_entry.id   AF-A0A536RUA7-F1
#
_cell.length_a   1.000
_cell.length_b   1.000
_cell.length_c   1.000
_cell.angle_alpha   90.00
_cell.angle_beta   90.00
_cell.angle_gamma   90.00
#
_symmetry.space_group_name_H-M   'P 1'
#
loop_
_entity.id
_entity.type
_entity.pdbx_description
1 polymer ?
#
loop_
_entity_poly.entity_id
_entity_poly.type
_entity_poly.pdbx_seq_one_letter_code
_entity_poly.pdbx_strand_id
1 'polypeptide(L)' 'MESRLRRPQRGQGMVEYALILVLVSIVVIVILLTMGNQIQNVFSNVVAAL' A
#
# COMPACT_ATOMS: atom_id res chain seq x y z
N MET A 1 -33.66 36.12 1.91
CA MET A 1 -33.50 34.93 1.04
C MET A 1 -32.06 34.87 0.60
N GLU A 2 -31.20 34.12 1.29
CA GLU A 2 -29.83 33.84 0.86
C GLU A 2 -29.60 32.32 0.89
N SER A 3 -30.07 31.62 -0.14
CA SER A 3 -29.80 30.20 -0.32
C SER A 3 -28.34 30.02 -0.75
N ARG A 4 -27.46 29.85 0.25
CA ARG A 4 -26.06 29.48 0.05
C ARG A 4 -25.97 28.15 -0.70
N LEU A 5 -25.54 28.22 -1.96
CA LEU A 5 -25.33 27.07 -2.85
C LEU A 5 -24.28 26.12 -2.24
N ARG A 6 -24.75 24.98 -1.72
CA ARG A 6 -23.89 23.83 -1.41
C ARG A 6 -23.30 23.31 -2.71
N ARG A 7 -22.00 23.49 -2.92
CA ARG A 7 -21.25 22.80 -3.98
C ARG A 7 -21.15 21.32 -3.62
N PRO A 8 -21.59 20.37 -4.46
CA PRO A 8 -21.39 18.96 -4.19
C PRO A 8 -19.97 18.54 -4.60
N GLN A 9 -19.03 18.39 -3.65
CA GLN A 9 -17.70 17.79 -3.90
C GLN A 9 -17.81 16.26 -4.14
N ARG A 10 -18.46 15.84 -5.24
CA ARG A 10 -18.69 14.42 -5.54
C ARG A 10 -17.59 13.73 -6.35
N GLY A 11 -16.52 14.45 -6.75
CA GLY A 11 -15.45 13.89 -7.58
C GLY A 11 -14.03 13.96 -6.99
N GLN A 12 -13.82 14.68 -5.89
CA GLN A 12 -12.48 15.01 -5.42
C GLN A 12 -11.82 13.86 -4.61
N GLY A 13 -12.61 12.99 -4.00
CA GLY A 13 -12.07 11.86 -3.23
C GLY A 13 -11.56 10.68 -4.07
N MET A 14 -12.15 10.38 -5.23
CA MET A 14 -11.83 9.11 -5.94
C MET A 14 -10.39 9.06 -6.47
N VAL A 15 -9.88 10.18 -6.98
CA VAL A 15 -8.49 10.26 -7.47
C VAL A 15 -7.51 10.29 -6.30
N GLU A 16 -7.83 11.00 -5.23
CA GLU A 16 -6.99 11.06 -4.02
C GLU A 16 -6.82 9.68 -3.36
N TYR A 17 -7.92 8.90 -3.25
CA TYR A 17 -7.85 7.52 -2.74
C TYR A 17 -7.08 6.60 -3.68
N ALA A 18 -7.22 6.75 -5.00
CA ALA A 18 -6.47 5.94 -5.97
C ALA A 18 -4.96 6.17 -5.86
N LEU A 19 -4.52 7.43 -5.66
CA LEU A 19 -3.10 7.75 -5.49
C LEU A 19 -2.52 7.16 -4.18
N ILE A 20 -3.30 7.20 -3.09
CA ILE A 20 -2.91 6.55 -1.82
C ILE A 20 -2.81 5.03 -1.99
N LEU A 21 -3.76 4.41 -2.69
CA LEU A 21 -3.75 2.97 -2.95
C LEU A 21 -2.52 2.53 -3.75
N VAL A 22 -2.12 3.31 -4.76
CA VAL A 22 -0.88 3.05 -5.53
C VAL A 22 0.35 3.15 -4.63
N LEU A 23 0.44 4.19 -3.80
CA LEU A 23 1.56 4.36 -2.86
C LEU A 23 1.67 3.18 -1.89
N VAL A 24 0.55 2.78 -1.27
CA VAL A 24 0.51 1.63 -0.35
C VAL A 24 0.89 0.33 -1.07
N SER A 25 0.43 0.14 -2.30
CA SER A 25 0.76 -1.04 -3.10
C SER A 25 2.26 -1.18 -3.36
N ILE A 26 2.94 -0.06 -3.68
CA ILE A 26 4.40 -0.05 -3.86
C ILE A 26 5.11 -0.45 -2.57
N VAL A 27 4.69 0.11 -1.43
CA VAL A 27 5.25 -0.23 -0.10
C VAL A 27 5.08 -1.71 0.20
N VAL A 28 3.90 -2.28 -0.04
CA VAL A 28 3.62 -3.71 0.17
C VAL A 28 4.53 -4.58 -0.70
N ILE A 29 4.72 -4.22 -1.98
CA ILE A 29 5.62 -4.97 -2.88
C ILE A 29 7.05 -4.99 -2.33
N VAL A 30 7.57 -3.84 -1.88
CA VAL A 30 8.92 -3.75 -1.29
C VAL A 30 9.03 -4.63 -0.03
N ILE A 31 8.02 -4.63 0.82
CA ILE A 31 7.97 -5.50 2.01
C ILE A 31 8.01 -6.98 1.60
N LEU A 32 7.20 -7.40 0.64
CA LEU A 32 7.16 -8.80 0.19
C LEU A 32 8.51 -9.25 -0.42
N LEU A 33 9.15 -8.40 -1.21
CA LEU A 33 10.48 -8.70 -1.78
C LEU A 33 11.56 -8.85 -0.71
N THR A 34 11.57 -7.96 0.29
CA THR A 34 12.55 -8.04 1.39
C THR A 34 12.27 -9.21 2.32
N MET A 35 11.01 -9.51 2.63
CA MET A 35 10.60 -10.66 3.42
C MET A 35 10.98 -11.99 2.74
N GLY A 36 10.84 -12.10 1.42
CA GLY A 36 11.25 -13.29 0.66
C GLY A 36 12.71 -13.64 0.88
N ASN A 37 13.60 -12.65 0.78
CA ASN A 37 15.04 -12.86 1.03
C ASN A 37 15.33 -13.29 2.49
N GLN A 38 14.63 -12.70 3.46
CA GLN A 38 14.79 -13.08 4.87
C GLN A 38 14.34 -14.53 5.12
N ILE A 39 13.20 -14.94 4.56
CA ILE A 39 12.69 -16.32 4.67
C ILE A 39 13.68 -17.30 4.05
N GLN A 40 14.22 -16.99 2.87
CA GLN A 40 15.23 -17.83 2.22
C GLN A 40 16.47 -18.01 3.10
N ASN A 41 16.96 -16.93 3.72
CA ASN A 41 18.11 -17.00 4.61
C ASN A 41 17.82 -17.87 5.84
N VAL A 42 16.66 -17.71 6.47
CA VAL A 42 16.25 -18.54 7.62
C VAL A 42 16.17 -20.01 7.21
N PHE A 43 15.54 -20.32 6.07
CA PHE A 43 15.43 -21.69 5.58
C PHE A 43 16.81 -22.30 5.30
N SER A 44 17.71 -21.56 4.65
CA SER A 44 19.09 -22.00 4.40
C SER A 44 19.85 -22.30 5.70
N ASN A 45 19.67 -21.47 6.73
CA ASN A 45 20.31 -21.66 8.02
C ASN A 45 19.79 -22.91 8.74
N VAL A 46 18.48 -23.18 8.68
CA VAL A 46 17.89 -24.40 9.26
C VAL A 46 18.39 -25.64 8.53
N VAL A 47 18.43 -25.63 7.20
CA VAL A 47 18.94 -26.77 6.41
C VAL A 47 20.42 -27.02 6.68
N ALA A 48 21.24 -25.97 6.83
CA ALA A 48 22.66 -26.13 7.13
C ALA A 48 22.94 -26.62 8.56
N ALA A 49 21.97 -26.48 9.47
CA ALA A 49 22.09 -26.92 10.86
C ALA A 49 21.58 -28.35 11.09
N LEU A 50 20.93 -28.96 10.09
CA LEU A 50 20.55 -30.38 10.04
C LEU A 50 21.70 -31.22 9.47
#